data_AF-A0A7V2TVG6-F1
#
_entry.id   AF-A0A7V2TVG6-F1
#
_cell.length_a   1.000
_cell.length_b   1.000
_cell.length_c   1.000
_cell.angle_alpha   90.00
_cell.angle_beta   90.00
_cell.angle_gamma   90.00
#
_symmetry.space_group_name_H-M   'P 1'
#
loop_
_entity.id
_entity.type
_entity.pdbx_description
1 polymer ?
#
loop_
_entity_poly.entity_id
_entity_poly.type
_entity_poly.pdbx_seq_one_letter_code
_entity_poly.pdbx_strand_id
1 'polypeptide(L)'
;MTLLVIVLYLLPMAIAMWVFFDSQKHGYTFTQGLLWAIGVFFLMIVFLPLYLVFRNKRRRSSTARAQTPLPPSTTPCFYCGHPYPGDPKTCPHCGQDLKIL
;
A
#
# COMPACT_ATOMS: atom_id res chain seq x y z
N MET A 1 -15.31 -16.80 28.64
CA MET A 1 -15.39 -15.32 28.65
C MET A 1 -14.04 -14.68 28.36
N THR A 2 -12.97 -15.01 29.10
CA THR A 2 -11.60 -14.54 28.86
C THR A 2 -11.05 -14.84 27.46
N LEU A 3 -11.19 -16.07 26.95
CA LEU A 3 -10.78 -16.43 25.58
C LEU A 3 -11.45 -15.56 24.50
N LEU A 4 -12.73 -15.24 24.70
CA LEU A 4 -13.51 -14.47 23.74
C LEU A 4 -13.00 -13.01 23.69
N VAL A 5 -12.68 -12.42 24.84
CA VAL A 5 -12.10 -11.07 24.95
C VAL A 5 -10.69 -11.02 24.35
N ILE A 6 -9.87 -12.05 24.58
CA ILE A 6 -8.51 -12.13 24.04
C ILE A 6 -8.53 -12.14 22.52
N VAL A 7 -9.39 -12.97 21.91
CA VAL A 7 -9.53 -13.04 20.45
C VAL A 7 -10.04 -11.72 19.89
N LEU A 8 -11.01 -11.08 20.55
CA LEU A 8 -11.57 -9.80 20.10
C LEU A 8 -10.57 -8.64 20.14
N TYR A 9 -9.52 -8.72 20.96
CA TYR A 9 -8.56 -7.62 21.13
C TYR A 9 -7.18 -7.89 20.51
N LEU A 10 -6.63 -9.09 20.67
CA LEU A 10 -5.32 -9.44 20.12
C LEU A 10 -5.36 -9.63 18.60
N LEU A 11 -6.44 -10.19 18.08
CA LEU A 11 -6.59 -10.47 16.65
C LEU A 11 -6.62 -9.18 15.81
N PRO A 12 -7.42 -8.15 16.12
CA PRO A 12 -7.36 -6.88 15.37
C PRO A 12 -6.05 -6.14 15.57
N MET A 13 -5.41 -6.21 16.74
CA MET A 13 -4.06 -5.66 16.95
C MET A 13 -3.02 -6.28 16.01
N ALA A 14 -2.99 -7.61 15.93
CA ALA A 14 -2.08 -8.33 15.05
C ALA A 14 -2.35 -8.00 13.58
N ILE A 15 -3.62 -7.94 13.18
CA ILE A 15 -4.02 -7.58 11.80
C ILE A 15 -3.64 -6.13 11.49
N ALA A 16 -3.86 -5.17 12.39
CA ALA A 16 -3.51 -3.77 12.18
C ALA A 16 -2.00 -3.59 12.01
N MET A 17 -1.20 -4.27 12.85
CA MET A 17 0.25 -4.27 12.74
C MET A 17 0.70 -4.89 11.40
N TRP A 18 0.07 -6.00 11.00
CA TRP A 18 0.32 -6.61 9.69
C TRP A 18 -0.05 -5.68 8.53
N VAL A 19 -1.20 -5.00 8.58
CA VAL A 19 -1.64 -4.02 7.56
C VAL A 19 -0.65 -2.87 7.46
N PHE A 20 -0.10 -2.39 8.58
CA PHE A 20 0.95 -1.37 8.56
C PHE A 20 2.19 -1.87 7.80
N PHE A 21 2.73 -3.04 8.15
CA PHE A 21 3.88 -3.62 7.44
C PHE A 21 3.57 -3.95 5.97
N ASP A 22 2.38 -4.44 5.67
CA ASP A 22 1.92 -4.71 4.31
C ASP A 22 1.84 -3.39 3.52
N SER A 23 1.27 -2.33 4.08
CA SER A 23 1.17 -1.03 3.41
C SER A 23 2.56 -0.45 3.08
N GLN A 24 3.52 -0.57 3.98
CA GLN A 24 4.89 -0.07 3.75
C GLN A 24 5.59 -0.85 2.63
N LYS A 25 5.36 -2.16 2.54
CA LYS A 25 5.89 -2.99 1.44
C LYS A 25 5.28 -2.66 0.07
N HIS A 26 4.14 -1.98 0.04
CA HIS A 26 3.40 -1.65 -1.18
C HIS A 26 3.53 -0.17 -1.57
N GLY A 27 4.50 0.55 -0.99
CA GLY A 27 4.78 1.94 -1.34
C GLY A 27 3.68 2.92 -0.90
N TYR A 28 2.87 2.56 0.11
CA TYR A 28 2.04 3.56 0.79
C TYR A 28 2.94 4.54 1.54
N THR A 29 2.53 5.81 1.62
CA THR A 29 3.22 6.78 2.48
C THR A 29 2.98 6.42 3.95
N PHE A 30 3.86 6.88 4.85
CA PHE A 30 3.71 6.65 6.30
C PHE A 30 2.32 7.05 6.81
N THR A 31 1.81 8.20 6.36
CA THR A 31 0.47 8.70 6.71
C THR A 31 -0.65 7.84 6.15
N GLN A 32 -0.55 7.38 4.89
CA GLN A 32 -1.58 6.52 4.30
C GLN A 32 -1.58 5.12 4.93
N GLY A 33 -0.42 4.54 5.21
CA GLY A 33 -0.30 3.25 5.89
C GLY A 33 -0.86 3.32 7.31
N LEU A 34 -0.58 4.40 8.03
CA LEU A 34 -1.13 4.64 9.37
C LEU A 34 -2.65 4.80 9.34
N LEU A 35 -3.19 5.53 8.35
CA LEU A 35 -4.64 5.70 8.19
C LEU A 35 -5.35 4.36 7.97
N TRP A 36 -4.77 3.47 7.15
CA TRP A 36 -5.30 2.12 6.96
C TRP A 36 -5.21 1.26 8.21
N ALA A 37 -4.08 1.31 8.94
CA ALA A 37 -3.90 0.57 10.19
C ALA A 37 -4.91 1.03 11.27
N ILE A 38 -5.11 2.35 11.44
CA ILE A 38 -6.10 2.92 12.36
C ILE A 38 -7.51 2.49 11.95
N GLY A 39 -7.85 2.57 10.66
CA GLY A 39 -9.16 2.16 10.16
C GLY A 39 -9.46 0.68 10.40
N VAL A 40 -8.48 -0.20 10.20
CA VAL A 40 -8.62 -1.65 10.46
C VAL A 40 -8.69 -1.94 11.96
N PHE A 41 -8.00 -1.18 12.81
CA PHE A 41 -8.09 -1.32 14.26
C PHE A 41 -9.50 -1.00 14.80
N PHE A 42 -10.12 0.09 14.34
CA PHE A 42 -11.46 0.49 14.81
C PHE A 42 -12.62 -0.20 14.08
N LEU A 43 -12.46 -0.52 12.79
CA LEU A 43 -13.51 -1.04 11.91
C LEU A 43 -13.01 -2.24 11.09
N MET A 44 -12.44 -3.24 11.77
CA MET A 44 -11.81 -4.44 11.17
C MET A 44 -12.63 -5.08 10.06
N ILE A 45 -13.95 -5.14 10.22
CA ILE A 45 -14.84 -5.83 9.28
C ILE A 45 -15.09 -5.06 7.97
N VAL A 46 -14.99 -3.72 8.00
CA VAL A 46 -15.26 -2.86 6.83
C VAL A 46 -13.95 -2.41 6.18
N PHE A 47 -12.99 -1.96 6.97
CA PHE A 47 -11.75 -1.39 6.45
C PHE A 47 -10.81 -2.43 5.85
N LEU A 48 -10.84 -3.68 6.32
CA LEU A 48 -10.00 -4.73 5.79
C LEU A 48 -10.37 -5.15 4.34
N PRO A 49 -11.64 -5.50 4.03
CA PRO A 49 -12.01 -5.78 2.64
C PRO A 49 -11.85 -4.54 1.76
N LEU A 50 -12.16 -3.35 2.28
CA LEU A 50 -11.99 -2.10 1.54
C LEU A 50 -10.50 -1.84 1.22
N TYR A 51 -9.60 -2.08 2.18
CA TYR A 51 -8.15 -2.02 2.00
C TYR A 51 -7.70 -2.95 0.87
N LEU A 52 -8.15 -4.21 0.88
CA LEU A 52 -7.78 -5.20 -0.12
C LEU A 52 -8.30 -4.82 -1.52
N VAL A 53 -9.52 -4.28 -1.64
CA VAL A 53 -10.07 -3.80 -2.91
C VAL A 53 -9.30 -2.59 -3.43
N PHE A 54 -9.01 -1.60 -2.58
CA PHE A 54 -8.24 -0.42 -2.96
C PHE A 54 -6.78 -0.76 -3.32
N ARG A 55 -6.17 -1.68 -2.57
CA ARG A 55 -4.86 -2.27 -2.88
C ARG A 55 -4.85 -2.90 -4.27
N ASN A 56 -5.87 -3.69 -4.61
CA ASN A 56 -5.96 -4.34 -5.92
C ASN A 56 -6.26 -3.34 -7.06
N LYS A 57 -7.11 -2.34 -6.83
CA LYS A 57 -7.36 -1.28 -7.80
C LYS A 57 -6.08 -0.50 -8.12
N ARG A 58 -5.28 -0.14 -7.11
CA ARG A 58 -3.98 0.52 -7.33
C ARG A 58 -3.07 -0.34 -8.22
N ARG A 59 -2.96 -1.65 -7.93
CA ARG A 59 -2.19 -2.60 -8.78
C ARG A 59 -2.69 -2.66 -10.22
N ARG A 60 -4.01 -2.76 -10.43
CA ARG A 60 -4.61 -2.85 -11.78
C ARG A 60 -4.45 -1.56 -12.60
N SER A 61 -4.53 -0.40 -11.95
CA SER A 61 -4.32 0.89 -12.64
C SER A 61 -2.87 1.04 -13.14
N SER A 62 -1.89 0.44 -12.46
CA SER A 62 -0.49 0.40 -12.92
C SER A 62 -0.33 -0.45 -14.18
N THR A 63 -1.01 -1.61 -14.26
CA THR A 63 -0.93 -2.52 -15.42
C THR A 63 -1.74 -2.02 -16.62
N ALA A 64 -2.91 -1.42 -16.40
CA ALA A 64 -3.78 -0.97 -17.49
C ALA A 64 -3.23 0.25 -18.27
N ARG A 65 -2.38 1.08 -17.65
CA ARG A 65 -1.79 2.26 -18.31
C ARG A 65 -0.50 1.95 -19.07
N ALA A 66 0.08 0.76 -18.88
CA ALA A 66 1.27 0.28 -19.59
C ALA A 66 1.02 -0.08 -21.06
N GLN A 67 -0.23 0.00 -21.55
CA GLN A 67 -0.60 -0.31 -22.93
C GLN A 67 -0.57 0.91 -23.86
N THR A 68 -0.12 2.08 -23.40
CA THR A 68 0.08 3.25 -24.29
C THR A 68 1.53 3.25 -24.78
N PRO A 69 1.80 3.20 -26.10
CA PRO A 69 3.17 3.26 -26.62
C PRO A 69 3.74 4.68 -26.44
N LEU A 70 4.64 4.91 -25.46
CA LEU A 70 5.43 6.16 -25.36
C LEU A 70 6.63 5.99 -24.39
N PRO A 71 7.63 6.89 -24.45
CA PRO A 71 9.01 6.74 -24.93
C PRO A 71 9.97 5.91 -24.02
N PRO A 72 11.18 5.54 -24.51
CA PRO A 72 12.10 4.56 -23.91
C PRO A 72 12.78 4.93 -22.57
N SER A 73 12.39 6.00 -21.88
CA SER A 73 13.05 6.52 -20.66
C SER A 73 12.14 6.54 -19.43
N THR A 74 11.24 5.56 -19.32
CA THR A 74 10.25 5.50 -18.24
C THR A 74 10.60 4.33 -17.32
N THR A 75 11.34 4.62 -16.24
CA THR A 75 11.74 3.59 -15.27
C THR A 75 10.53 3.24 -14.40
N PRO A 76 10.18 1.95 -14.26
CA PRO A 76 9.15 1.53 -13.34
C PRO A 76 9.65 1.62 -11.90
N CYS A 77 8.87 2.24 -11.03
CA CYS A 77 9.10 2.29 -9.59
C CYS A 77 9.06 0.89 -8.95
N PHE A 78 10.15 0.43 -8.33
CA PHE A 78 10.19 -0.87 -7.63
C PHE A 78 9.19 -0.99 -6.46
N TYR A 79 8.84 0.13 -5.83
CA TYR A 79 7.93 0.15 -4.67
C TYR A 79 6.45 0.19 -5.04
N CYS A 80 6.12 0.84 -6.15
CA CYS A 80 4.75 1.21 -6.50
C CYS A 80 4.32 0.74 -7.89
N GLY A 81 5.26 0.27 -8.71
CA GLY A 81 5.05 -0.16 -10.08
C GLY A 81 4.59 0.95 -11.04
N HIS A 82 4.50 2.20 -10.57
CA HIS A 82 4.12 3.31 -11.43
C HIS A 82 5.30 3.70 -12.32
N PRO A 83 5.09 3.77 -13.64
CA PRO A 83 6.06 4.38 -14.54
C PRO A 83 6.17 5.87 -14.22
N TYR A 84 7.40 6.38 -14.11
CA TYR A 84 7.65 7.82 -13.99
C TYR A 84 8.66 8.27 -15.05
N PRO A 85 8.52 9.50 -15.58
CA PRO A 85 9.50 10.04 -16.51
C PRO A 85 10.78 10.48 -15.77
N GLY A 86 11.94 10.06 -16.29
CA GLY A 86 13.27 10.47 -15.79
C GLY A 86 13.77 9.70 -14.57
N ASP A 87 14.79 10.24 -13.88
CA ASP A 87 15.42 9.65 -12.69
C ASP A 87 15.22 10.51 -11.42
N PRO A 88 13.97 10.75 -10.98
CA PRO A 88 13.72 11.45 -9.73
C PRO A 88 14.25 10.64 -8.54
N LYS A 89 14.95 11.31 -7.61
CA LYS A 89 15.41 10.71 -6.35
C LYS A 89 14.25 10.13 -5.54
N THR A 90 13.07 10.73 -5.65
CA THR A 90 11.86 10.31 -4.95
C THR A 90 10.72 10.12 -5.95
N CYS A 91 10.04 8.99 -5.86
CA CYS A 91 8.92 8.62 -6.71
C CYS A 91 7.76 9.63 -6.59
N PRO A 92 7.36 10.34 -7.66
CA PRO A 92 6.30 11.36 -7.59
C PRO A 92 4.91 10.76 -7.30
N HIS A 93 4.74 9.46 -7.49
CA HIS A 93 3.48 8.76 -7.26
C HIS A 93 3.34 8.14 -5.86
N CYS A 94 4.46 7.82 -5.22
CA CYS A 94 4.50 7.03 -3.99
C CYS A 94 5.32 7.66 -2.87
N GLY A 95 6.10 8.70 -3.16
CA GLY A 95 6.93 9.41 -2.20
C GLY A 95 8.11 8.61 -1.66
N GLN A 96 8.42 7.44 -2.23
CA GLN A 96 9.55 6.60 -1.82
C GLN A 96 10.83 7.04 -2.53
N ASP A 97 11.95 7.03 -1.81
CA ASP A 97 13.28 7.27 -2.38
C ASP A 97 13.64 6.12 -3.34
N LEU A 98 13.80 6.45 -4.61
CA LEU A 98 14.17 5.55 -5.70
C LEU A 98 15.69 5.39 -5.78
N LYS A 99 16.40 5.45 -4.65
CA LYS A 99 17.86 5.44 -4.62
C LYS A 99 18.39 4.17 -5.28
N ILE A 100 18.72 4.31 -6.56
CA ILE A 100 19.39 3.36 -7.42
C ILE A 100 20.70 2.93 -6.73
N LEU A 101 20.89 1.61 -6.66
CA LEU A 101 22.14 0.98 -6.27
C LEU A 101 23.22 1.32 -7.31
#